data_AF-A0A7C1QQX5-F1
#
_entry.id   AF-A0A7C1QQX5-F1
#
_cell.length_a   1.000
_cell.length_b   1.000
_cell.length_c   1.000
_cell.angle_alpha   90.00
_cell.angle_beta   90.00
_cell.angle_gamma   90.00
#
_symmetry.space_group_name_H-M   'P 1'
#
loop_
_entity.id
_entity.type
_entity.pdbx_description
1 polymer ?
#
loop_
_entity_poly.entity_id
_entity_poly.type
_entity_poly.pdbx_seq_one_letter_code
_entity_poly.pdbx_strand_id
1 'polypeptide(L)'
;MGKLRIRRSEKALKELQVEYGKRSGLKNRKKIKYKKVLCQYPELGYCWECTSHARSRGYPTIDRNGRHVGISRYIWEKHFGSIPKKLLVLHKCDSPACINPEHLFLGTHKDNMQDAARKGRLGRKKNIIRRERDGKSES
;
A
#
# COMPACT_ATOMS: atom_id res chain seq x y z
N MET A 1 9.99 26.02 -10.79
CA MET A 1 8.52 26.10 -10.92
C MET A 1 8.06 25.15 -12.02
N GLY A 2 7.10 24.26 -11.73
CA GLY A 2 6.60 23.31 -12.72
C GLY A 2 5.61 22.31 -12.10
N LYS A 3 4.39 22.77 -11.78
CA LYS A 3 3.29 21.93 -11.30
C LYS A 3 2.71 21.11 -12.46
N LEU A 4 3.47 20.12 -12.95
CA LEU A 4 3.06 19.23 -14.04
C LEU A 4 2.56 17.88 -13.49
N ARG A 5 1.51 17.86 -12.66
CA ARG A 5 1.12 16.62 -11.96
C ARG A 5 -0.36 16.21 -11.98
N ILE A 6 -1.30 17.13 -12.16
CA ILE A 6 -2.73 16.81 -11.93
C ILE A 6 -3.40 16.08 -13.13
N ARG A 7 -3.08 16.40 -14.39
CA ARG A 7 -3.80 15.81 -15.55
C ARG A 7 -3.45 14.35 -15.86
N ARG A 8 -2.30 13.84 -15.41
CA ARG A 8 -1.86 12.46 -15.68
C ARG A 8 -2.53 11.44 -14.76
N SER A 9 -2.88 11.81 -13.53
CA SER A 9 -3.37 10.86 -12.53
C SER A 9 -4.83 10.47 -12.76
N GLU A 10 -5.72 11.41 -13.11
CA GLU A 10 -7.14 11.10 -13.38
C GLU A 10 -7.40 10.38 -14.71
N LYS A 11 -6.68 10.75 -15.79
CA LYS A 11 -6.80 10.09 -17.10
C LYS A 11 -6.32 8.64 -17.03
N ALA A 12 -5.20 8.40 -16.36
CA ALA A 12 -4.60 7.07 -16.32
C ALA A 12 -5.41 6.05 -15.48
N LEU A 13 -6.26 6.48 -14.52
CA LEU A 13 -7.20 5.56 -13.84
C LEU A 13 -8.50 5.30 -14.57
N LYS A 14 -9.00 6.24 -15.40
CA LYS A 14 -10.14 5.95 -16.29
C LYS A 14 -9.83 4.77 -17.23
N GLU A 15 -8.54 4.53 -17.51
CA GLU A 15 -8.03 3.46 -18.36
C GLU A 15 -7.66 2.17 -17.58
N LEU A 16 -7.71 2.16 -16.23
CA LEU A 16 -7.35 0.98 -15.42
C LEU A 16 -8.46 -0.09 -15.40
N GLN A 17 -8.46 -0.92 -16.43
CA GLN A 17 -9.13 -2.22 -16.42
C GLN A 17 -8.17 -3.25 -15.80
N VAL A 18 -8.57 -3.92 -14.71
CA VAL A 18 -7.76 -5.00 -14.11
C VAL A 18 -8.05 -6.29 -14.84
N GLU A 19 -7.02 -6.87 -15.46
CA GLU A 19 -7.12 -8.17 -16.13
C GLU A 19 -6.87 -9.30 -15.12
N TYR A 20 -7.86 -10.17 -14.92
CA TYR A 20 -7.76 -11.37 -14.08
C TYR A 20 -7.41 -12.61 -14.91
N GLY A 21 -6.77 -13.60 -14.26
CA GLY A 21 -6.36 -14.86 -14.87
C GLY A 21 -7.53 -15.72 -15.42
N LYS A 22 -7.23 -16.51 -16.46
CA LYS A 22 -8.17 -17.37 -17.20
C LYS A 22 -8.60 -18.57 -16.33
N ARG A 23 -9.75 -18.48 -15.64
CA ARG A 23 -10.38 -19.65 -15.02
C ARG A 23 -11.27 -20.44 -15.99
N SER A 24 -11.65 -19.82 -17.12
CA SER A 24 -12.60 -20.37 -18.11
C SER A 24 -12.35 -19.85 -19.54
N GLY A 25 -11.15 -19.34 -19.84
CA GLY A 25 -10.84 -18.75 -21.15
C GLY A 25 -11.33 -17.30 -21.37
N LEU A 26 -12.25 -16.78 -20.55
CA LEU A 26 -12.65 -15.36 -20.59
C LEU A 26 -11.77 -14.46 -19.72
N LYS A 27 -11.27 -13.36 -20.30
CA LYS A 27 -10.60 -12.28 -19.57
C LYS A 27 -11.65 -11.46 -18.80
N ASN A 28 -11.83 -11.73 -17.51
CA ASN A 28 -12.67 -10.87 -16.69
C ASN A 28 -11.94 -9.57 -16.39
N ARG A 29 -12.48 -8.45 -16.88
CA ARG A 29 -11.99 -7.09 -16.60
C ARG A 29 -12.86 -6.45 -15.52
N LYS A 30 -12.37 -6.34 -14.29
CA LYS A 30 -13.07 -5.55 -13.25
C LYS A 30 -12.42 -4.17 -13.13
N LYS A 31 -13.23 -3.12 -13.16
CA LYS A 31 -12.78 -1.75 -12.90
C LYS A 31 -12.46 -1.59 -11.41
N ILE A 32 -11.35 -0.95 -11.08
CA ILE A 32 -11.07 -0.55 -9.70
C ILE A 32 -11.99 0.62 -9.34
N LYS A 33 -12.86 0.43 -8.37
CA LYS A 33 -13.64 1.50 -7.75
C LYS A 33 -12.89 2.07 -6.54
N TYR A 34 -12.95 3.39 -6.39
CA TYR A 34 -12.40 4.12 -5.27
C TYR A 34 -13.28 5.32 -4.94
N LYS A 35 -13.11 5.87 -3.74
CA LYS A 35 -13.67 7.16 -3.34
C LYS A 35 -12.54 8.16 -3.05
N LYS A 36 -12.78 9.44 -3.31
CA LYS A 36 -11.86 10.50 -2.93
C LYS A 36 -12.12 10.85 -1.46
N VAL A 37 -11.08 10.83 -0.64
CA VAL A 37 -11.12 11.25 0.76
C VAL A 37 -10.00 12.25 0.99
N LEU A 38 -10.20 13.22 1.89
CA LEU A 38 -9.15 14.17 2.26
C LEU A 38 -7.95 13.40 2.83
N CYS A 39 -6.76 13.72 2.34
CA CYS A 39 -5.54 13.18 2.91
C CYS A 39 -5.28 13.82 4.28
N GLN A 40 -4.70 13.06 5.20
CA GLN A 40 -4.19 13.60 6.47
C GLN A 40 -3.13 14.69 6.26
N TYR A 41 -2.46 14.66 5.11
CA TYR A 41 -1.46 15.63 4.67
C TYR A 41 -2.09 16.50 3.55
N PRO A 42 -2.61 17.71 3.87
CA PRO A 42 -3.34 18.54 2.91
C PRO A 42 -2.53 18.89 1.66
N GLU A 43 -1.20 18.99 1.77
CA GLU A 43 -0.28 19.24 0.66
C GLU A 43 -0.27 18.11 -0.39
N LEU A 44 -0.72 16.91 -0.01
CA LEU A 44 -0.89 15.78 -0.93
C LEU A 44 -2.28 15.75 -1.59
N GLY A 45 -3.24 16.58 -1.16
CA GLY A 45 -4.59 16.63 -1.70
C GLY A 45 -5.47 15.45 -1.27
N TYR A 46 -6.02 14.69 -2.23
CA TYR A 46 -6.99 13.61 -1.95
C TYR A 46 -6.36 12.23 -2.04
N CYS A 47 -6.61 11.40 -1.03
CA CYS A 47 -6.41 9.96 -1.11
C CYS A 47 -7.50 9.32 -1.96
N TRP A 48 -7.14 8.30 -2.72
CA TRP A 48 -8.09 7.49 -3.49
C TRP A 48 -8.25 6.15 -2.78
N GLU A 49 -9.26 6.06 -1.92
CA GLU A 49 -9.46 4.88 -1.09
C GLU A 49 -10.15 3.78 -1.90
N CYS A 50 -9.49 2.63 -2.08
CA CYS A 50 -10.05 1.52 -2.85
C CYS A 50 -11.25 0.89 -2.13
N THR A 51 -12.41 0.83 -2.79
CA THR A 51 -13.67 0.31 -2.22
C THR A 51 -14.13 -1.00 -2.86
N SER A 52 -13.41 -1.50 -3.85
CA SER A 52 -13.86 -2.62 -4.71
C SER A 52 -13.21 -3.97 -4.40
N HIS A 53 -12.13 -3.99 -3.62
CA HIS A 53 -11.30 -5.18 -3.43
C HIS A 53 -11.09 -5.45 -1.94
N ALA A 54 -10.90 -6.73 -1.62
CA ALA A 54 -10.59 -7.18 -0.26
C ALA A 54 -9.28 -6.54 0.24
N ARG A 55 -9.22 -6.31 1.55
CA ARG A 55 -8.06 -5.70 2.22
C ARG A 55 -7.44 -6.72 3.18
N SER A 56 -6.12 -6.85 3.15
CA SER A 56 -5.33 -7.58 4.15
C SER A 56 -4.48 -6.58 4.93
N ARG A 57 -4.64 -6.54 6.27
CA ARG A 57 -3.98 -5.54 7.14
C ARG A 57 -4.20 -4.08 6.66
N GLY A 58 -5.36 -3.80 6.08
CA GLY A 58 -5.71 -2.48 5.52
C GLY A 58 -5.26 -2.27 4.07
N TYR A 59 -4.42 -3.13 3.50
CA TYR A 59 -3.91 -3.03 2.13
C TYR A 59 -4.81 -3.78 1.13
N PRO A 60 -5.36 -3.11 0.11
CA PRO A 60 -6.14 -3.76 -0.94
C PRO A 60 -5.29 -4.70 -1.78
N THR A 61 -5.84 -5.87 -2.14
CA THR A 61 -5.16 -6.88 -2.96
C THR A 61 -6.00 -7.31 -4.17
N ILE A 62 -5.34 -7.69 -5.26
CA ILE A 62 -5.95 -8.32 -6.44
C ILE A 62 -5.34 -9.70 -6.66
N ASP A 63 -6.11 -10.61 -7.25
CA ASP A 63 -5.58 -11.85 -7.80
C ASP A 63 -5.04 -11.59 -9.22
N ARG A 64 -3.78 -11.93 -9.45
CA ARG A 64 -3.16 -11.88 -10.78
C ARG A 64 -2.46 -13.21 -11.03
N ASN A 65 -3.03 -14.01 -11.93
CA ASN A 65 -2.54 -15.35 -12.28
C ASN A 65 -2.38 -16.28 -11.06
N GLY A 66 -3.37 -16.29 -10.16
CA GLY A 66 -3.36 -17.14 -8.97
C GLY A 66 -2.41 -16.66 -7.86
N ARG A 67 -1.90 -15.42 -7.96
CA ARG A 67 -1.09 -14.78 -6.94
C ARG A 67 -1.78 -13.53 -6.42
N HIS A 68 -1.88 -13.41 -5.09
CA HIS A 68 -2.33 -12.19 -4.44
C HIS A 68 -1.24 -11.13 -4.51
N VAL A 69 -1.52 -10.02 -5.19
CA VAL A 69 -0.62 -8.86 -5.29
C VAL A 69 -1.31 -7.62 -4.74
N GLY A 70 -0.53 -6.76 -4.06
CA GLY A 70 -1.05 -5.48 -3.56
C GLY A 70 -1.48 -4.57 -4.70
N ILE A 71 -2.63 -3.91 -4.57
CA ILE A 71 -3.14 -3.00 -5.61
C ILE A 71 -2.18 -1.84 -5.81
N SER A 72 -1.60 -1.27 -4.75
CA SER A 72 -0.61 -0.19 -4.88
C SER A 72 0.58 -0.61 -5.77
N ARG A 73 1.02 -1.87 -5.67
CA ARG A 73 2.07 -2.42 -6.54
C ARG A 73 1.60 -2.50 -8.00
N TYR A 74 0.39 -3.00 -8.22
CA TYR A 74 -0.21 -3.08 -9.55
C TYR A 74 -0.37 -1.69 -10.20
N ILE A 75 -0.85 -0.71 -9.44
CA ILE A 75 -1.00 0.68 -9.88
C ILE A 75 0.36 1.27 -10.26
N TRP A 76 1.39 1.04 -9.43
CA TRP A 76 2.74 1.47 -9.77
C TRP A 76 3.21 0.87 -11.09
N GLU A 77 3.13 -0.46 -11.24
CA GLU A 77 3.56 -1.16 -12.45
C GLU A 77 2.86 -0.66 -13.71
N LYS A 78 1.59 -0.26 -13.60
CA LYS A 78 0.81 0.29 -14.71
C LYS A 78 1.12 1.75 -15.04
N HIS A 79 1.42 2.59 -14.05
CA HIS A 79 1.62 4.03 -14.25
C HIS A 79 3.09 4.44 -14.45
N PHE A 80 4.00 3.77 -13.76
CA PHE A 80 5.42 4.14 -13.70
C PHE A 80 6.33 3.05 -14.26
N GLY A 81 5.80 1.84 -14.50
CA GLY A 81 6.54 0.72 -15.05
C GLY A 81 7.15 -0.20 -14.00
N SER A 82 8.13 -0.99 -14.40
CA SER A 82 8.67 -2.07 -13.57
C SER A 82 9.24 -1.56 -12.25
N ILE A 83 9.08 -2.38 -11.21
CA ILE A 83 9.64 -2.11 -9.88
C ILE A 83 11.01 -2.79 -9.81
N PRO A 84 12.11 -2.05 -9.61
CA PRO A 84 13.43 -2.63 -9.44
C PRO A 84 13.48 -3.65 -8.31
N LYS A 85 14.39 -4.63 -8.42
CA LYS A 85 14.59 -5.65 -7.38
C LYS A 85 14.89 -4.98 -6.03
N LYS A 86 14.37 -5.54 -4.94
CA LYS A 86 14.53 -5.07 -3.55
C LYS A 86 13.84 -3.74 -3.20
N LEU A 87 13.16 -3.10 -4.15
CA LEU A 87 12.32 -1.92 -3.86
C LEU A 87 10.87 -2.31 -3.58
N LEU A 88 10.26 -1.54 -2.69
CA LEU A 88 8.86 -1.63 -2.30
C LEU A 88 8.12 -0.38 -2.77
N VAL A 89 6.82 -0.54 -3.01
CA VAL A 89 5.92 0.59 -3.24
C VAL A 89 5.41 1.05 -1.88
N LEU A 90 5.75 2.29 -1.53
CA LEU A 90 5.41 2.93 -0.26
C LEU A 90 4.42 4.08 -0.48
N HIS A 91 3.73 4.47 0.58
CA HIS A 91 2.77 5.56 0.58
C HIS A 91 3.36 6.82 1.19
N LYS A 92 3.26 7.95 0.49
CA LYS A 92 3.52 9.29 1.06
C LYS A 92 2.46 9.65 2.08
N CYS A 93 1.22 9.23 1.80
CA CYS A 93 0.10 9.35 2.72
C CYS A 93 0.10 8.21 3.75
N ASP A 94 -0.72 8.38 4.77
CA ASP A 94 -0.80 7.47 5.90
C ASP A 94 -2.03 6.54 5.83
N SER A 95 -2.57 6.37 4.62
CA SER A 95 -3.74 5.53 4.32
C SER A 95 -3.36 4.28 3.54
N PRO A 96 -3.34 3.08 4.18
CA PRO A 96 -3.01 1.81 3.52
C PRO A 96 -3.92 1.46 2.32
N ALA A 97 -5.16 1.94 2.35
CA ALA A 97 -6.14 1.73 1.29
C ALA A 97 -6.04 2.72 0.13
N CYS A 98 -5.13 3.70 0.21
CA CYS A 98 -4.91 4.66 -0.86
C CYS A 98 -4.23 4.01 -2.08
N ILE A 99 -4.82 4.24 -3.24
CA ILE A 99 -4.34 3.78 -4.55
C ILE A 99 -4.01 4.95 -5.50
N ASN A 100 -3.88 6.17 -4.96
CA ASN A 100 -3.48 7.32 -5.76
C ASN A 100 -2.00 7.18 -6.21
N PRO A 101 -1.70 7.04 -7.51
CA PRO A 101 -0.34 6.90 -8.01
C PRO A 101 0.59 8.03 -7.55
N GLU A 102 0.08 9.25 -7.36
CA GLU A 102 0.88 10.40 -6.93
C GLU A 102 1.27 10.31 -5.45
N HIS A 103 0.51 9.54 -4.67
CA HIS A 103 0.79 9.22 -3.27
C HIS A 103 1.71 8.00 -3.13
N LEU A 104 2.08 7.34 -4.23
CA LEU A 104 3.02 6.21 -4.20
C LEU A 104 4.44 6.68 -4.52
N PHE A 105 5.43 5.95 -3.99
CA PHE A 105 6.84 6.09 -4.32
C PHE A 105 7.58 4.77 -4.11
N LEU A 106 8.78 4.64 -4.70
CA LEU A 106 9.65 3.50 -4.44
C LEU A 106 10.60 3.80 -3.30
N GLY A 107 10.75 2.83 -2.40
CA GLY A 107 11.73 2.89 -1.32
C GLY A 107 12.25 1.50 -0.97
N THR A 108 13.34 1.46 -0.23
CA THR A 108 13.87 0.23 0.34
C THR A 108 13.10 -0.16 1.61
N HIS A 109 13.29 -1.40 2.07
CA HIS A 109 12.82 -1.81 3.39
C HIS A 109 13.33 -0.89 4.51
N LYS A 110 14.58 -0.42 4.40
CA LYS A 110 15.18 0.52 5.37
C LYS A 110 14.42 1.84 5.38
N ASP A 111 14.10 2.39 4.20
CA ASP A 111 13.35 3.64 4.08
C ASP A 111 11.95 3.50 4.68
N ASN A 112 11.28 2.36 4.46
CA ASN A 112 9.98 2.08 5.07
C ASN A 112 10.06 2.01 6.60
N MET A 113 11.09 1.35 7.15
CA MET A 113 11.28 1.27 8.60
C MET A 113 11.61 2.62 9.22
N GLN A 114 12.43 3.44 8.54
CA GLN A 114 12.75 4.80 8.96
C GLN A 114 11.52 5.71 8.93
N ASP A 115 10.68 5.62 7.89
CA ASP A 115 9.43 6.37 7.81
C ASP A 115 8.44 5.96 8.92
N ALA A 116 8.29 4.65 9.16
CA ALA A 116 7.49 4.13 10.26
C ALA A 116 8.00 4.59 11.62
N ALA A 117 9.33 4.64 11.83
CA ALA A 117 9.94 5.15 13.05
C ALA A 117 9.63 6.64 13.25
N ARG A 118 9.87 7.46 12.21
CA ARG A 118 9.59 8.90 12.22
C ARG A 118 8.13 9.20 12.50
N LYS A 119 7.22 8.36 12.00
CA LYS A 119 5.77 8.48 12.19
C LYS A 119 5.26 7.82 13.49
N GLY A 120 6.14 7.31 14.35
CA GLY A 120 5.76 6.70 15.63
C GLY A 120 4.96 5.40 15.50
N ARG A 121 5.08 4.70 14.37
CA ARG A 121 4.33 3.46 14.05
C ARG A 121 5.05 2.19 14.46
N LEU A 122 6.28 2.30 14.95
CA LEU A 122 6.96 1.17 15.58
C LEU A 122 6.30 0.93 16.94
N GLY A 123 5.65 -0.22 17.08
CA GLY A 123 4.83 -0.54 18.25
C GLY A 123 5.57 -0.32 19.57
N ARG A 124 4.86 0.21 20.58
CA ARG A 124 5.31 0.23 21.98
C ARG A 124 5.80 -1.18 22.35
N LYS A 125 7.04 -1.29 22.85
CA LYS A 125 7.49 -2.52 23.51
C LYS A 125 6.44 -2.85 24.58
N LYS A 126 5.80 -4.01 24.49
CA LYS A 126 5.10 -4.56 25.66
C LYS A 126 6.18 -4.71 26.73
N ASN A 127 6.04 -4.03 27.85
CA ASN A 127 6.86 -4.30 29.03
C ASN A 127 6.58 -5.74 29.42
N ILE A 128 7.43 -6.67 28.95
CA ILE A 128 7.46 -8.02 29.46
C ILE A 128 8.04 -7.88 30.86
N ILE A 129 7.17 -7.74 31.86
CA ILE A 129 7.55 -7.94 33.25
C ILE A 129 8.01 -9.40 33.33
N ARG A 130 9.32 -9.62 33.29
CA ARG A 130 9.91 -10.92 33.58
C ARG A 130 9.63 -11.19 35.05
N ARG A 131 8.64 -12.03 35.35
CA ARG A 131 8.48 -12.59 36.69
C ARG A 131 9.73 -13.42 36.97
N GLU A 132 10.53 -12.97 37.92
CA GLU A 132 11.65 -13.72 38.47
C GLU A 132 11.11 -15.05 39.01
N ARG A 133 11.78 -16.14 38.65
CA ARG A 133 11.51 -17.46 39.22
C ARG A 133 12.28 -17.50 40.53
N ASP A 134 11.58 -17.39 41.65
CA ASP A 134 12.14 -17.62 42.97
C ASP A 134 12.73 -19.04 43.01
N GLY A 135 14.05 -19.11 43.05
CA GLY A 135 14.77 -20.31 43.43
C GLY A 135 14.68 -20.45 44.95
N LYS A 136 13.95 -21.46 45.41
CA LYS A 136 14.16 -22.05 46.74
C LYS A 136 14.88 -23.39 46.55
N SER A 137 16.21 -23.31 46.61
CA SER A 137 17.04 -24.37 47.19
C SER A 137 17.10 -24.17 48.71
N GLU A 138 17.58 -25.20 49.40
CA GLU A 138 17.76 -25.35 50.87
C GLU A 138 16.54 -25.93 51.58
N SER A 139 16.59 -27.03 52.34
CA SER A 139 17.62 -28.07 52.62
C SER A 139 16.87 -29.26 53.23
#